data_AF-A0A3C1ZV29-F1
#
_entry.id   AF-A0A3C1ZV29-F1
#
_cell.length_a   1.000
_cell.length_b   1.000
_cell.length_c   1.000
_cell.angle_alpha   90.00
_cell.angle_beta   90.00
_cell.angle_gamma   90.00
#
_symmetry.space_group_name_H-M   'P 1'
#
loop_
_entity.id
_entity.type
_entity.pdbx_description
1 polymer ?
#
loop_
_entity_poly.entity_id
_entity_poly.type
_entity_poly.pdbx_seq_one_letter_code
_entity_poly.pdbx_strand_id
1 'polypeptide(L)'
;MKTLLRIVSFGAFTLLTTLGVSHAQTLNETQGTGSGVSISSGDYNTMYGDSTGSALTSGHYTVFVGYRAGRYNTTSESVFIGYMAGYTNTTGFDNTFIGMEAGKSNTTGGDNTFFGAESGENNTTGYDNTFMGEESGTANTTGYENTFVGEDAGQQNTTGYKNTMVGNEAGISGETGYRNTGIGDEALSDYGDGDHNTALGDSAGIDVDAGRWNVMVGAASGVATEHADFNTFVGARSGWDNNRTNSTSNANRNTYVGYEAGFTNREGEDNVGMGAYADFDNTTRSRTIFIGSQATPSTNDVIMMGYLTYNDGQYSIMVGNESDNRGNYVVALGHSHDVEAAADYSIGIGKDADIDQSYAVGIGSDVVINNTGAVAIGATTSVSADNSVVIGKEATATASNSIAIGYQASVSTENTVFVGNATTTSVGGTVNWTATSDGRMKQNIAEDVPGLTFVNTLRPVTYNYDVYSMKAKLGQSGMDEATAEKSEMRYTGFIAQEVKAAADALGYDFSGVQVPEDENQSMWGIRYAEFVVPLVKAIQELSAENQLQTDYIAQQGELLNQYEASLQRMEQRINMLEAQAGPQNDAATTVSASKE
;
A
#
# COMPACT_ATOMS: atom_id res chain seq x y z
N MET A 1 112.22 36.92 -39.72
CA MET A 1 112.83 38.26 -39.91
C MET A 1 112.18 39.19 -38.90
N LYS A 2 112.99 39.60 -37.90
CA LYS A 2 112.90 40.74 -36.95
C LYS A 2 111.56 41.04 -36.21
N THR A 3 111.49 40.87 -34.88
CA THR A 3 111.74 41.89 -33.79
C THR A 3 110.69 43.02 -33.79
N LEU A 4 110.00 43.46 -32.72
CA LEU A 4 110.36 43.83 -31.33
C LEU A 4 109.05 43.81 -30.47
N LEU A 5 108.98 43.39 -29.20
CA LEU A 5 109.69 43.74 -27.94
C LEU A 5 108.83 44.61 -26.98
N ARG A 6 108.35 43.97 -25.88
CA ARG A 6 108.35 44.41 -24.45
C ARG A 6 107.55 45.68 -24.03
N ILE A 7 107.04 45.91 -22.80
CA ILE A 7 107.18 45.36 -21.42
C ILE A 7 106.01 46.01 -20.59
N VAL A 8 105.21 45.25 -19.79
CA VAL A 8 105.11 45.21 -18.30
C VAL A 8 105.18 46.59 -17.60
N SER A 9 104.17 47.07 -16.85
CA SER A 9 104.08 46.92 -15.37
C SER A 9 103.03 47.86 -14.72
N PHE A 10 101.99 47.28 -14.11
CA PHE A 10 101.49 47.46 -12.72
C PHE A 10 101.31 48.86 -12.07
N GLY A 11 100.12 49.08 -11.49
CA GLY A 11 99.86 50.09 -10.44
C GLY A 11 98.38 50.46 -10.28
N ALA A 12 97.67 49.77 -9.38
CA ALA A 12 96.23 49.89 -9.14
C ALA A 12 95.83 51.17 -8.37
N PHE A 13 94.67 51.74 -8.72
CA PHE A 13 93.76 52.37 -7.75
C PHE A 13 92.31 52.27 -8.25
N THR A 14 91.48 51.69 -7.40
CA THR A 14 90.11 51.25 -7.63
C THR A 14 89.13 52.44 -7.60
N LEU A 15 88.25 52.54 -8.60
CA LEU A 15 86.95 53.20 -8.45
C LEU A 15 85.86 52.19 -8.85
N LEU A 16 85.10 51.82 -7.83
CA LEU A 16 83.97 50.90 -7.83
C LEU A 16 82.74 51.53 -8.52
N THR A 17 81.79 50.66 -8.89
CA THR A 17 80.43 50.91 -9.44
C THR A 17 80.37 50.86 -10.98
N THR A 18 79.82 49.86 -11.65
CA THR A 18 78.84 48.81 -11.31
C THR A 18 79.20 47.52 -12.06
N LEU A 19 79.65 46.49 -11.33
CA LEU A 19 79.60 45.11 -11.82
C LEU A 19 78.14 44.68 -11.78
N GLY A 20 77.47 44.63 -12.93
CA GLY A 20 76.29 43.79 -13.08
C GLY A 20 76.76 42.35 -12.95
N VAL A 21 76.69 41.78 -11.75
CA VAL A 21 76.92 40.35 -11.54
C VAL A 21 75.72 39.66 -12.17
N SER A 22 75.84 39.24 -13.44
CA SER A 22 74.96 38.18 -13.95
C SER A 22 75.28 36.96 -13.12
N HIS A 23 74.34 36.51 -12.28
CA HIS A 23 74.51 35.29 -11.51
C HIS A 23 74.90 34.17 -12.49
N ALA A 24 76.02 33.49 -12.20
CA ALA A 24 76.41 32.32 -12.98
C ALA A 24 75.30 31.28 -12.80
N GLN A 25 74.76 30.81 -13.93
CA GLN A 25 73.82 29.70 -13.97
C GLN A 25 74.37 28.53 -13.14
N THR A 26 73.63 28.12 -12.13
CA THR A 26 74.01 27.07 -11.18
C THR A 26 73.29 25.78 -11.54
N LEU A 27 74.06 24.71 -11.79
CA LEU A 27 73.57 23.34 -11.95
C LEU A 27 72.45 23.17 -13.00
N ASN A 28 72.57 23.84 -14.16
CA ASN A 28 71.77 23.49 -15.33
C ASN A 28 72.49 22.40 -16.14
N GLU A 29 71.82 21.27 -16.35
CA GLU A 29 72.27 20.18 -17.22
C GLU A 29 71.50 20.24 -18.54
N THR A 30 72.19 20.48 -19.65
CA THR A 30 71.55 20.52 -20.98
C THR A 30 72.26 19.60 -21.97
N GLN A 31 71.49 18.82 -22.73
CA GLN A 31 71.99 17.96 -23.81
C GLN A 31 71.02 17.97 -24.99
N GLY A 32 71.56 18.10 -26.21
CA GLY A 32 70.79 18.21 -27.44
C GLY A 32 70.86 19.60 -28.08
N THR A 33 70.63 19.68 -29.39
CA THR A 33 70.76 20.93 -30.15
C THR A 33 69.67 21.93 -29.72
N GLY A 34 70.07 23.14 -29.36
CA GLY A 34 69.15 24.21 -28.95
C GLY A 34 68.49 24.01 -27.57
N SER A 35 68.89 22.99 -26.81
CA SER A 35 68.39 22.76 -25.44
C SER A 35 68.80 23.89 -24.50
N GLY A 36 67.83 24.52 -23.82
CA GLY A 36 68.07 25.56 -22.81
C GLY A 36 68.83 26.80 -23.31
N VAL A 37 68.86 27.05 -24.62
CA VAL A 37 69.73 28.07 -25.24
C VAL A 37 69.44 29.50 -24.78
N SER A 38 68.21 29.77 -24.33
CA SER A 38 67.78 31.11 -23.91
C SER A 38 67.90 31.35 -22.41
N ILE A 39 68.39 30.39 -21.61
CA ILE A 39 68.52 30.57 -20.16
C ILE A 39 69.49 31.72 -19.91
N SER A 40 69.07 32.67 -19.08
CA SER A 40 69.80 33.91 -18.75
C SER A 40 69.90 34.13 -17.24
N SER A 41 68.93 33.67 -16.46
CA SER A 41 68.93 33.81 -14.99
C SER A 41 68.21 32.68 -14.24
N GLY A 42 68.13 31.48 -14.83
CA GLY A 42 67.52 30.27 -14.26
C GLY A 42 68.56 29.23 -13.79
N ASP A 43 68.23 28.43 -12.78
CA ASP A 43 69.14 27.48 -12.10
C ASP A 43 68.46 26.11 -11.84
N TYR A 44 69.26 25.07 -11.62
CA TYR A 44 68.80 23.72 -11.26
C TYR A 44 67.86 23.05 -12.28
N ASN A 45 68.10 23.30 -13.57
CA ASN A 45 67.29 22.71 -14.65
C ASN A 45 67.97 21.48 -15.26
N THR A 46 67.18 20.48 -15.64
CA THR A 46 67.65 19.25 -16.30
C THR A 46 66.97 19.14 -17.66
N MET A 47 67.72 19.17 -18.76
CA MET A 47 67.17 19.20 -20.12
C MET A 47 67.89 18.23 -21.07
N TYR A 48 67.16 17.27 -21.64
CA TYR A 48 67.70 16.25 -22.54
C TYR A 48 66.81 16.07 -23.78
N GLY A 49 67.23 16.62 -24.92
CA GLY A 49 66.53 16.51 -26.20
C GLY A 49 66.84 17.67 -27.14
N ASP A 50 66.53 17.52 -28.44
CA ASP A 50 66.58 18.67 -29.34
C ASP A 50 65.50 19.69 -28.92
N SER A 51 65.91 20.95 -28.83
CA SER A 51 65.02 22.09 -28.61
C SER A 51 64.25 22.09 -27.28
N THR A 52 64.65 21.29 -26.29
CA THR A 52 64.04 21.27 -24.95
C THR A 52 64.24 22.60 -24.23
N GLY A 53 63.18 23.17 -23.64
CA GLY A 53 63.28 24.41 -22.87
C GLY A 53 63.89 25.60 -23.63
N SER A 54 63.84 25.61 -24.98
CA SER A 54 64.61 26.57 -25.77
C SER A 54 64.22 28.04 -25.55
N ALA A 55 63.00 28.31 -25.07
CA ALA A 55 62.52 29.63 -24.72
C ALA A 55 62.65 29.95 -23.21
N LEU A 56 63.13 29.02 -22.38
CA LEU A 56 63.26 29.23 -20.95
C LEU A 56 64.33 30.27 -20.67
N THR A 57 63.96 31.44 -20.12
CA THR A 57 64.89 32.54 -19.84
C THR A 57 65.31 32.62 -18.37
N SER A 58 64.37 32.42 -17.45
CA SER A 58 64.58 32.62 -16.01
C SER A 58 63.94 31.54 -15.13
N GLY A 59 63.51 30.40 -15.69
CA GLY A 59 62.89 29.33 -14.92
C GLY A 59 63.91 28.49 -14.13
N HIS A 60 63.47 27.93 -13.01
CA HIS A 60 64.27 27.11 -12.10
C HIS A 60 63.59 25.76 -11.84
N TYR A 61 64.36 24.76 -11.40
CA TYR A 61 63.83 23.46 -10.94
C TYR A 61 62.99 22.70 -11.98
N THR A 62 63.34 22.80 -13.26
CA THR A 62 62.62 22.09 -14.34
C THR A 62 63.33 20.81 -14.79
N VAL A 63 62.56 19.82 -15.26
CA VAL A 63 63.06 18.58 -15.87
C VAL A 63 62.38 18.38 -17.22
N PHE A 64 63.09 18.62 -18.33
CA PHE A 64 62.57 18.47 -19.69
C PHE A 64 63.32 17.38 -20.46
N VAL A 65 62.60 16.36 -20.92
CA VAL A 65 63.21 15.23 -21.64
C VAL A 65 62.37 14.87 -22.87
N GLY A 66 62.97 14.84 -24.06
CA GLY A 66 62.31 14.50 -25.31
C GLY A 66 62.39 15.59 -26.37
N TYR A 67 62.03 15.29 -27.62
CA TYR A 67 62.07 16.27 -28.70
C TYR A 67 61.06 17.40 -28.44
N ARG A 68 61.57 18.64 -28.32
CA ARG A 68 60.78 19.87 -28.08
C ARG A 68 59.95 19.87 -26.79
N ALA A 69 60.26 19.04 -25.80
CA ALA A 69 59.60 19.13 -24.48
C ALA A 69 59.85 20.52 -23.85
N GLY A 70 58.79 21.18 -23.39
CA GLY A 70 58.86 22.53 -22.83
C GLY A 70 59.44 23.60 -23.76
N ARG A 71 59.39 23.44 -25.10
CA ARG A 71 60.10 24.32 -26.05
C ARG A 71 59.83 25.81 -25.80
N TYR A 72 58.56 26.18 -25.61
CA TYR A 72 58.11 27.53 -25.31
C TYR A 72 57.75 27.73 -23.84
N ASN A 73 58.29 26.90 -22.95
CA ASN A 73 58.09 27.08 -21.53
C ASN A 73 58.86 28.31 -21.01
N THR A 74 58.20 29.14 -20.19
CA THR A 74 58.83 30.32 -19.57
C THR A 74 58.71 30.34 -18.04
N THR A 75 58.43 29.19 -17.41
CA THR A 75 58.17 29.06 -15.96
C THR A 75 59.10 28.10 -15.23
N SER A 76 58.93 27.99 -13.92
CA SER A 76 59.71 27.12 -13.03
C SER A 76 58.92 25.86 -12.64
N GLU A 77 59.60 24.94 -11.95
CA GLU A 77 58.99 23.85 -11.18
C GLU A 77 58.09 22.96 -12.06
N SER A 78 58.63 22.41 -13.13
CA SER A 78 57.84 21.56 -14.04
C SER A 78 58.63 20.37 -14.56
N VAL A 79 57.96 19.23 -14.70
CA VAL A 79 58.53 17.98 -15.23
C VAL A 79 57.83 17.64 -16.53
N PHE A 80 58.49 17.79 -17.67
CA PHE A 80 57.96 17.47 -18.99
C PHE A 80 58.78 16.36 -19.65
N ILE A 81 58.19 15.19 -19.86
CA ILE A 81 58.88 14.01 -20.41
C ILE A 81 58.06 13.44 -21.57
N GLY A 82 58.57 13.55 -22.78
CA GLY A 82 57.92 13.03 -23.99
C GLY A 82 58.12 13.92 -25.22
N TYR A 83 57.68 13.44 -26.38
CA TYR A 83 57.64 14.25 -27.60
C TYR A 83 56.65 15.40 -27.40
N MET A 84 57.12 16.65 -27.47
CA MET A 84 56.29 17.87 -27.32
C MET A 84 55.47 18.00 -26.02
N ALA A 85 55.82 17.28 -24.95
CA ALA A 85 55.19 17.48 -23.64
C ALA A 85 55.38 18.93 -23.15
N GLY A 86 54.30 19.59 -22.71
CA GLY A 86 54.32 20.98 -22.21
C GLY A 86 54.80 22.03 -23.22
N TYR A 87 54.61 21.81 -24.52
CA TYR A 87 55.21 22.59 -25.61
C TYR A 87 55.01 24.12 -25.49
N THR A 88 53.83 24.61 -25.08
CA THR A 88 53.49 26.06 -25.03
C THR A 88 53.36 26.68 -23.63
N ASN A 89 53.85 26.04 -22.56
CA ASN A 89 53.56 26.48 -21.18
C ASN A 89 54.20 27.82 -20.76
N THR A 90 53.49 28.94 -20.90
CA THR A 90 54.06 30.29 -20.70
C THR A 90 54.02 30.78 -19.24
N THR A 91 52.94 30.61 -18.49
CA THR A 91 52.84 31.12 -17.10
C THR A 91 52.41 30.11 -16.06
N GLY A 92 52.06 28.87 -16.44
CA GLY A 92 51.74 27.81 -15.48
C GLY A 92 52.99 27.24 -14.79
N PHE A 93 53.03 27.21 -13.47
CA PHE A 93 54.10 26.56 -12.68
C PHE A 93 53.57 25.26 -12.04
N ASP A 94 54.45 24.46 -11.44
CA ASP A 94 54.09 23.21 -10.72
C ASP A 94 53.34 22.16 -11.55
N ASN A 95 53.74 21.98 -12.82
CA ASN A 95 53.13 20.99 -13.72
C ASN A 95 54.00 19.73 -13.91
N THR A 96 53.39 18.55 -13.92
CA THR A 96 54.03 17.27 -14.29
C THR A 96 53.35 16.66 -15.51
N PHE A 97 53.99 16.70 -16.68
CA PHE A 97 53.48 16.13 -17.93
C PHE A 97 54.40 15.02 -18.44
N ILE A 98 53.89 13.79 -18.52
CA ILE A 98 54.65 12.61 -18.94
C ILE A 98 53.86 11.86 -20.01
N GLY A 99 54.35 11.88 -21.24
CA GLY A 99 53.71 11.25 -22.39
C GLY A 99 53.95 12.00 -23.70
N MET A 100 53.62 11.37 -24.82
CA MET A 100 53.60 12.06 -26.11
C MET A 100 52.53 13.14 -26.07
N GLU A 101 52.90 14.40 -26.31
CA GLU A 101 51.99 15.56 -26.39
C GLU A 101 51.17 15.87 -25.12
N ALA A 102 51.52 15.27 -23.97
CA ALA A 102 50.89 15.57 -22.68
C ALA A 102 51.01 17.08 -22.36
N GLY A 103 49.88 17.74 -22.11
CA GLY A 103 49.82 19.18 -21.82
C GLY A 103 50.40 20.10 -22.90
N LYS A 104 50.46 19.65 -24.16
CA LYS A 104 51.12 20.35 -25.28
C LYS A 104 50.66 21.80 -25.45
N SER A 105 49.36 22.06 -25.32
CA SER A 105 48.76 23.39 -25.49
C SER A 105 48.62 24.20 -24.19
N ASN A 106 49.15 23.71 -23.06
CA ASN A 106 49.09 24.43 -21.79
C ASN A 106 49.73 25.81 -21.95
N THR A 107 49.05 26.87 -21.54
CA THR A 107 49.58 28.24 -21.58
C THR A 107 49.77 28.79 -20.18
N THR A 108 48.69 28.92 -19.40
CA THR A 108 48.74 29.55 -18.07
C THR A 108 48.33 28.63 -16.93
N GLY A 109 47.88 27.39 -17.22
CA GLY A 109 47.43 26.43 -16.22
C GLY A 109 48.56 25.92 -15.34
N GLY A 110 48.45 26.09 -14.02
CA GLY A 110 49.40 25.56 -13.03
C GLY A 110 48.85 24.33 -12.30
N ASP A 111 49.72 23.68 -11.52
CA ASP A 111 49.35 22.60 -10.59
C ASP A 111 48.67 21.38 -11.25
N ASN A 112 49.00 21.09 -12.52
CA ASN A 112 48.43 19.95 -13.24
C ASN A 112 49.38 18.74 -13.27
N THR A 113 48.82 17.53 -13.15
CA THR A 113 49.54 16.26 -13.34
C THR A 113 48.92 15.48 -14.50
N PHE A 114 49.61 15.39 -15.63
CA PHE A 114 49.18 14.64 -16.82
C PHE A 114 50.13 13.47 -17.11
N PHE A 115 49.59 12.26 -17.19
CA PHE A 115 50.36 11.04 -17.42
C PHE A 115 49.67 10.15 -18.47
N GLY A 116 50.25 10.05 -19.66
CA GLY A 116 49.67 9.32 -20.80
C GLY A 116 49.93 10.04 -22.12
N ALA A 117 49.83 9.33 -23.24
CA ALA A 117 49.84 10.00 -24.54
C ALA A 117 48.59 10.89 -24.65
N GLU A 118 48.79 12.13 -25.10
CA GLU A 118 47.75 13.13 -25.37
C GLU A 118 46.91 13.54 -24.13
N SER A 119 47.30 13.08 -22.93
CA SER A 119 46.69 13.47 -21.67
C SER A 119 46.74 14.99 -21.48
N GLY A 120 45.56 15.62 -21.41
CA GLY A 120 45.40 17.07 -21.35
C GLY A 120 46.00 17.85 -22.52
N GLU A 121 46.11 17.27 -23.72
CA GLU A 121 46.78 17.90 -24.88
C GLU A 121 46.30 19.34 -25.13
N ASN A 122 44.98 19.57 -25.08
CA ASN A 122 44.38 20.87 -25.38
C ASN A 122 44.19 21.79 -24.17
N ASN A 123 44.68 21.41 -22.97
CA ASN A 123 44.56 22.27 -21.78
C ASN A 123 45.18 23.63 -22.07
N THR A 124 44.45 24.73 -21.89
CA THR A 124 44.99 26.08 -22.14
C THR A 124 45.25 26.82 -20.84
N THR A 125 44.23 26.97 -19.99
CA THR A 125 44.31 27.73 -18.73
C THR A 125 43.78 26.94 -17.53
N GLY A 126 43.35 25.68 -17.71
CA GLY A 126 42.88 24.82 -16.63
C GLY A 126 43.98 24.51 -15.62
N TYR A 127 43.63 24.45 -14.34
CA TYR A 127 44.56 24.26 -13.22
C TYR A 127 44.03 23.21 -12.23
N ASP A 128 44.90 22.71 -11.35
CA ASP A 128 44.57 21.68 -10.35
C ASP A 128 43.96 20.39 -10.94
N ASN A 129 44.33 20.02 -12.17
CA ASN A 129 43.83 18.79 -12.80
C ASN A 129 44.81 17.62 -12.64
N THR A 130 44.29 16.42 -12.41
CA THR A 130 45.05 15.16 -12.43
C THR A 130 44.49 14.24 -13.52
N PHE A 131 45.21 14.08 -14.62
CA PHE A 131 44.85 13.20 -15.74
C PHE A 131 45.86 12.06 -15.86
N MET A 132 45.38 10.81 -15.86
CA MET A 132 46.21 9.62 -15.92
C MET A 132 45.58 8.56 -16.82
N GLY A 133 46.14 8.37 -18.01
CA GLY A 133 45.62 7.49 -19.04
C GLY A 133 45.88 8.09 -20.41
N GLU A 134 45.90 7.24 -21.43
CA GLU A 134 45.93 7.73 -22.80
C GLU A 134 44.62 8.49 -23.10
N GLU A 135 44.76 9.64 -23.75
CA GLU A 135 43.69 10.57 -24.08
C GLU A 135 42.81 11.08 -22.90
N SER A 136 43.27 10.87 -21.65
CA SER A 136 42.58 11.39 -20.47
C SER A 136 42.51 12.93 -20.47
N GLY A 137 41.30 13.47 -20.50
CA GLY A 137 41.06 14.92 -20.54
C GLY A 137 41.59 15.64 -21.79
N THR A 138 41.79 14.96 -22.93
CA THR A 138 42.40 15.53 -24.15
C THR A 138 41.77 16.84 -24.60
N ALA A 139 40.44 16.97 -24.53
CA ALA A 139 39.71 18.17 -24.96
C ALA A 139 39.64 19.29 -23.92
N ASN A 140 40.19 19.12 -22.71
CA ASN A 140 40.11 20.13 -21.66
C ASN A 140 40.72 21.43 -22.14
N THR A 141 40.02 22.55 -22.03
CA THR A 141 40.55 23.87 -22.42
C THR A 141 40.75 24.75 -21.19
N THR A 142 39.70 24.92 -20.37
CA THR A 142 39.73 25.77 -19.17
C THR A 142 39.18 25.09 -17.92
N GLY A 143 38.78 23.81 -18.00
CA GLY A 143 38.30 23.05 -16.85
C GLY A 143 39.37 22.88 -15.77
N TYR A 144 38.95 22.84 -14.51
CA TYR A 144 39.85 22.86 -13.35
C TYR A 144 39.37 21.94 -12.22
N GLU A 145 40.27 21.58 -11.31
CA GLU A 145 39.99 20.68 -10.18
C GLU A 145 39.40 19.31 -10.61
N ASN A 146 39.75 18.79 -11.80
CA ASN A 146 39.28 17.50 -12.29
C ASN A 146 40.28 16.37 -12.00
N THR A 147 39.78 15.16 -11.71
CA THR A 147 40.59 13.94 -11.57
C THR A 147 40.08 12.91 -12.58
N PHE A 148 40.85 12.63 -13.64
CA PHE A 148 40.53 11.65 -14.66
C PHE A 148 41.58 10.54 -14.67
N VAL A 149 41.17 9.30 -14.45
CA VAL A 149 42.08 8.14 -14.36
C VAL A 149 41.52 6.97 -15.16
N GLY A 150 42.13 6.66 -16.30
CA GLY A 150 41.70 5.65 -17.26
C GLY A 150 41.98 6.11 -18.69
N GLU A 151 42.05 5.17 -19.64
CA GLU A 151 41.99 5.52 -21.06
C GLU A 151 40.67 6.23 -21.34
N ASP A 152 40.72 7.35 -22.04
CA ASP A 152 39.58 8.18 -22.44
C ASP A 152 38.73 8.75 -21.29
N ALA A 153 39.22 8.68 -20.05
CA ALA A 153 38.52 9.27 -18.91
C ALA A 153 38.39 10.79 -19.11
N GLY A 154 37.15 11.29 -19.18
CA GLY A 154 36.85 12.69 -19.45
C GLY A 154 37.36 13.24 -20.78
N GLN A 155 37.56 12.41 -21.80
CA GLN A 155 38.18 12.77 -23.09
C GLN A 155 37.60 14.06 -23.70
N GLN A 156 36.27 14.21 -23.72
CA GLN A 156 35.56 15.36 -24.31
C GLN A 156 35.30 16.53 -23.34
N ASN A 157 35.78 16.48 -22.10
CA ASN A 157 35.58 17.57 -21.14
C ASN A 157 36.27 18.84 -21.64
N THR A 158 35.53 19.92 -21.93
CA THR A 158 36.08 21.18 -22.44
C THR A 158 36.25 22.22 -21.34
N THR A 159 35.19 22.50 -20.57
CA THR A 159 35.18 23.51 -19.51
C THR A 159 34.64 22.99 -18.18
N GLY A 160 34.19 21.72 -18.11
CA GLY A 160 33.72 21.09 -16.88
C GLY A 160 34.80 21.07 -15.78
N TYR A 161 34.35 21.12 -14.53
CA TYR A 161 35.22 21.29 -13.37
C TYR A 161 34.75 20.45 -12.18
N LYS A 162 35.67 20.13 -11.25
CA LYS A 162 35.37 19.33 -10.05
C LYS A 162 34.83 17.93 -10.34
N ASN A 163 35.14 17.37 -11.50
CA ASN A 163 34.74 16.02 -11.87
C ASN A 163 35.77 14.99 -11.40
N THR A 164 35.32 13.83 -10.93
CA THR A 164 36.16 12.67 -10.60
C THR A 164 35.72 11.49 -11.45
N MET A 165 36.51 11.12 -12.46
CA MET A 165 36.24 10.00 -13.37
C MET A 165 37.35 8.97 -13.27
N VAL A 166 37.02 7.74 -12.87
CA VAL A 166 37.99 6.66 -12.66
C VAL A 166 37.48 5.37 -13.31
N GLY A 167 38.09 4.98 -14.42
CA GLY A 167 37.68 3.85 -15.25
C GLY A 167 37.98 4.13 -16.73
N ASN A 168 37.98 3.09 -17.55
CA ASN A 168 38.06 3.27 -19.00
C ASN A 168 36.75 3.89 -19.50
N GLU A 169 36.87 4.92 -20.35
CA GLU A 169 35.76 5.70 -20.90
C GLU A 169 34.83 6.35 -19.85
N ALA A 170 35.27 6.43 -18.59
CA ALA A 170 34.48 7.09 -17.54
C ALA A 170 34.34 8.58 -17.84
N GLY A 171 33.10 9.06 -18.00
CA GLY A 171 32.85 10.46 -18.35
C GLY A 171 33.24 10.86 -19.77
N ILE A 172 33.40 9.92 -20.71
CA ILE A 172 34.01 10.17 -22.03
C ILE A 172 33.38 11.35 -22.80
N SER A 173 32.05 11.49 -22.84
CA SER A 173 31.36 12.54 -23.62
C SER A 173 30.93 13.77 -22.82
N GLY A 174 31.28 13.89 -21.55
CA GLY A 174 30.87 15.04 -20.74
C GLY A 174 31.60 16.33 -21.15
N GLU A 175 30.89 17.32 -21.69
CA GLU A 175 31.51 18.54 -22.23
C GLU A 175 31.70 19.64 -21.17
N THR A 176 30.63 20.00 -20.45
CA THR A 176 30.62 21.15 -19.53
C THR A 176 30.10 20.86 -18.12
N GLY A 177 29.55 19.67 -17.88
CA GLY A 177 29.05 19.24 -16.56
C GLY A 177 30.12 19.31 -15.46
N TYR A 178 29.67 19.46 -14.21
CA TYR A 178 30.56 19.72 -13.08
C TYR A 178 30.13 18.98 -11.81
N ARG A 179 31.10 18.74 -10.91
CA ARG A 179 30.89 18.03 -9.63
C ARG A 179 30.33 16.62 -9.78
N ASN A 180 30.63 15.95 -10.89
CA ASN A 180 30.25 14.57 -11.12
C ASN A 180 31.31 13.60 -10.60
N THR A 181 30.90 12.45 -10.08
CA THR A 181 31.79 11.35 -9.66
C THR A 181 31.39 10.08 -10.39
N GLY A 182 32.18 9.64 -11.36
CA GLY A 182 32.02 8.39 -12.09
C GLY A 182 33.16 7.42 -11.76
N ILE A 183 32.85 6.23 -11.24
CA ILE A 183 33.86 5.21 -10.92
C ILE A 183 33.40 3.86 -11.45
N GLY A 184 34.13 3.31 -12.42
CA GLY A 184 33.78 2.09 -13.15
C GLY A 184 34.04 2.24 -14.64
N ASP A 185 34.09 1.11 -15.35
CA ASP A 185 34.11 1.08 -16.80
C ASP A 185 32.86 1.79 -17.35
N GLU A 186 33.02 2.72 -18.29
CA GLU A 186 31.93 3.52 -18.89
C GLU A 186 31.00 4.24 -17.86
N ALA A 187 31.44 4.44 -16.63
CA ALA A 187 30.63 5.13 -15.62
C ALA A 187 30.43 6.60 -16.02
N LEU A 188 29.16 7.07 -16.03
CA LEU A 188 28.78 8.36 -16.58
C LEU A 188 29.32 8.59 -18.01
N SER A 189 29.38 7.59 -18.88
CA SER A 189 29.96 7.77 -20.22
C SER A 189 29.32 8.94 -21.00
N ASP A 190 28.04 9.23 -20.75
CA ASP A 190 27.36 10.42 -21.25
C ASP A 190 26.59 11.17 -20.16
N TYR A 191 27.06 12.37 -19.82
CA TYR A 191 26.42 13.26 -18.84
C TYR A 191 26.30 14.70 -19.32
N GLY A 192 26.51 15.00 -20.60
CA GLY A 192 26.38 16.34 -21.21
C GLY A 192 26.74 17.52 -20.27
N ASP A 193 25.70 18.30 -19.92
CA ASP A 193 25.77 19.44 -18.98
C ASP A 193 25.31 19.10 -17.55
N GLY A 194 25.03 17.83 -17.26
CA GLY A 194 24.57 17.33 -15.95
C GLY A 194 25.56 17.59 -14.81
N ASP A 195 25.03 17.71 -13.59
CA ASP A 195 25.81 18.13 -12.43
C ASP A 195 25.45 17.39 -11.13
N HIS A 196 26.43 17.29 -10.22
CA HIS A 196 26.29 16.63 -8.92
C HIS A 196 25.81 15.17 -8.97
N ASN A 197 26.12 14.45 -10.05
CA ASN A 197 25.80 13.03 -10.18
C ASN A 197 26.91 12.16 -9.57
N THR A 198 26.53 11.07 -8.92
CA THR A 198 27.46 10.04 -8.42
C THR A 198 27.10 8.70 -9.05
N ALA A 199 27.99 8.13 -9.86
CA ALA A 199 27.86 6.80 -10.43
C ALA A 199 29.03 5.89 -10.00
N LEU A 200 28.71 4.73 -9.46
CA LEU A 200 29.68 3.73 -9.02
C LEU A 200 29.29 2.34 -9.52
N GLY A 201 30.06 1.82 -10.49
CA GLY A 201 29.82 0.53 -11.12
C GLY A 201 30.12 0.56 -12.62
N ASP A 202 30.36 -0.62 -13.18
CA ASP A 202 30.39 -0.87 -14.63
C ASP A 202 29.12 -0.33 -15.29
N SER A 203 29.25 0.56 -16.27
CA SER A 203 28.16 1.23 -17.00
C SER A 203 27.14 1.96 -16.11
N ALA A 204 27.52 2.36 -14.88
CA ALA A 204 26.60 3.09 -14.00
C ALA A 204 26.36 4.51 -14.53
N GLY A 205 25.10 4.92 -14.64
CA GLY A 205 24.71 6.26 -15.08
C GLY A 205 25.10 6.59 -16.51
N ILE A 206 25.07 5.63 -17.43
CA ILE A 206 25.18 5.94 -18.87
C ILE A 206 23.98 6.80 -19.28
N ASP A 207 24.24 7.87 -20.03
CA ASP A 207 23.23 8.73 -20.64
C ASP A 207 22.33 9.45 -19.61
N VAL A 208 22.96 10.34 -18.84
CA VAL A 208 22.32 11.23 -17.86
C VAL A 208 21.98 12.59 -18.47
N ASP A 209 22.67 12.98 -19.56
CA ASP A 209 22.52 14.29 -20.21
C ASP A 209 22.49 15.42 -19.15
N ALA A 210 21.57 16.39 -19.23
CA ALA A 210 21.43 17.47 -18.26
C ALA A 210 20.85 17.06 -16.87
N GLY A 211 20.74 15.77 -16.54
CA GLY A 211 20.21 15.29 -15.26
C GLY A 211 21.13 15.65 -14.08
N ARG A 212 20.55 15.89 -12.91
CA ARG A 212 21.29 16.41 -11.75
C ARG A 212 20.96 15.69 -10.44
N TRP A 213 21.94 15.71 -9.54
CA TRP A 213 21.78 15.21 -8.17
C TRP A 213 21.31 13.75 -8.10
N ASN A 214 21.75 12.91 -9.06
CA ASN A 214 21.44 11.49 -9.07
C ASN A 214 22.53 10.69 -8.36
N VAL A 215 22.13 9.65 -7.63
CA VAL A 215 23.03 8.65 -7.03
C VAL A 215 22.74 7.30 -7.68
N MET A 216 23.76 6.69 -8.29
CA MET A 216 23.66 5.47 -9.09
C MET A 216 24.77 4.51 -8.65
N VAL A 217 24.42 3.46 -7.92
CA VAL A 217 25.40 2.52 -7.35
C VAL A 217 25.03 1.09 -7.74
N GLY A 218 25.85 0.47 -8.58
CA GLY A 218 25.66 -0.89 -9.09
C GLY A 218 25.96 -0.97 -10.58
N ALA A 219 26.25 -2.18 -11.07
CA ALA A 219 26.46 -2.39 -12.50
C ALA A 219 25.20 -1.96 -13.27
N ALA A 220 25.37 -1.00 -14.17
CA ALA A 220 24.33 -0.42 -14.99
C ALA A 220 23.10 0.10 -14.22
N SER A 221 23.31 0.61 -13.01
CA SER A 221 22.28 1.39 -12.30
C SER A 221 22.08 2.74 -12.97
N GLY A 222 20.82 3.18 -13.15
CA GLY A 222 20.52 4.51 -13.68
C GLY A 222 20.94 4.74 -15.12
N VAL A 223 21.01 3.69 -15.94
CA VAL A 223 21.13 3.87 -17.40
C VAL A 223 19.96 4.73 -17.90
N ALA A 224 20.18 5.55 -18.92
CA ALA A 224 19.17 6.39 -19.54
C ALA A 224 18.42 7.28 -18.53
N THR A 225 19.15 7.86 -17.58
CA THR A 225 18.63 8.87 -16.62
C THR A 225 18.67 10.29 -17.22
N GLU A 226 18.38 10.39 -18.52
CA GLU A 226 18.46 11.63 -19.32
C GLU A 226 17.60 12.72 -18.67
N HIS A 227 18.18 13.89 -18.33
CA HIS A 227 17.46 15.04 -17.74
C HIS A 227 16.72 14.81 -16.40
N ALA A 228 16.73 13.59 -15.86
CA ALA A 228 16.02 13.29 -14.64
C ALA A 228 16.84 13.71 -13.41
N ASP A 229 16.15 14.29 -12.43
CA ASP A 229 16.76 14.90 -11.25
C ASP A 229 16.38 14.15 -9.96
N PHE A 230 17.30 14.21 -8.99
CA PHE A 230 17.08 13.80 -7.59
C PHE A 230 16.76 12.31 -7.40
N ASN A 231 17.28 11.44 -8.27
CA ASN A 231 17.06 10.00 -8.17
C ASN A 231 18.13 9.30 -7.32
N THR A 232 17.76 8.21 -6.67
CA THR A 232 18.67 7.35 -5.91
C THR A 232 18.47 5.90 -6.30
N PHE A 233 19.42 5.33 -7.02
CA PHE A 233 19.42 3.98 -7.55
C PHE A 233 20.57 3.18 -6.94
N VAL A 234 20.24 2.09 -6.25
CA VAL A 234 21.24 1.23 -5.58
C VAL A 234 20.92 -0.24 -5.89
N GLY A 235 21.74 -0.87 -6.72
CA GLY A 235 21.57 -2.24 -7.17
C GLY A 235 21.93 -2.38 -8.64
N ALA A 236 22.31 -3.59 -9.06
CA ALA A 236 22.57 -3.79 -10.49
C ALA A 236 21.26 -3.60 -11.27
N ARG A 237 21.32 -2.78 -12.32
CA ARG A 237 20.19 -2.47 -13.21
C ARG A 237 19.00 -1.79 -12.54
N SER A 238 19.15 -1.22 -11.35
CA SER A 238 18.09 -0.40 -10.74
C SER A 238 17.89 0.89 -11.52
N GLY A 239 16.64 1.24 -11.86
CA GLY A 239 16.33 2.46 -12.62
C GLY A 239 16.90 2.51 -14.04
N TRP A 240 17.05 1.37 -14.73
CA TRP A 240 17.71 1.28 -16.05
C TRP A 240 17.07 2.10 -17.19
N ASP A 241 15.77 2.37 -17.13
CA ASP A 241 15.05 3.08 -18.21
C ASP A 241 14.52 4.45 -17.77
N ASN A 242 15.09 5.03 -16.70
CA ASN A 242 14.52 6.17 -16.00
C ASN A 242 14.69 7.51 -16.72
N ASN A 243 13.87 7.72 -17.76
CA ASN A 243 13.78 8.91 -18.63
C ASN A 243 14.38 8.82 -20.02
N ARG A 244 14.36 7.64 -20.64
CA ARG A 244 14.68 7.51 -22.08
C ARG A 244 13.78 8.36 -23.00
N THR A 245 12.71 8.98 -22.48
CA THR A 245 11.90 9.94 -23.27
C THR A 245 12.57 11.29 -23.45
N ASN A 246 13.66 11.55 -22.71
CA ASN A 246 14.40 12.80 -22.75
C ASN A 246 13.51 14.02 -22.41
N SER A 247 12.72 13.89 -21.34
CA SER A 247 11.80 14.94 -20.89
C SER A 247 12.34 15.61 -19.63
N THR A 248 12.26 16.94 -19.53
CA THR A 248 12.90 17.68 -18.42
C THR A 248 12.08 17.73 -17.14
N SER A 249 10.90 17.11 -17.10
CA SER A 249 9.94 17.28 -16.00
C SER A 249 9.39 15.97 -15.41
N ASN A 250 9.86 14.82 -15.86
CA ASN A 250 9.36 13.52 -15.45
C ASN A 250 10.49 12.65 -14.86
N ALA A 251 10.18 11.42 -14.42
CA ALA A 251 11.19 10.47 -13.93
C ALA A 251 12.04 10.96 -12.74
N ASN A 252 11.54 11.95 -12.01
CA ASN A 252 12.26 12.63 -10.94
C ASN A 252 11.95 12.01 -9.58
N ARG A 253 12.87 12.21 -8.61
CA ARG A 253 12.64 11.91 -7.19
C ARG A 253 12.30 10.43 -6.94
N ASN A 254 12.82 9.53 -7.77
CA ASN A 254 12.65 8.10 -7.60
C ASN A 254 13.76 7.51 -6.74
N THR A 255 13.41 6.61 -5.81
CA THR A 255 14.36 5.86 -5.00
C THR A 255 14.18 4.37 -5.25
N TYR A 256 15.15 3.71 -5.89
CA TYR A 256 15.12 2.29 -6.19
C TYR A 256 16.30 1.55 -5.56
N VAL A 257 16.01 0.48 -4.82
CA VAL A 257 17.02 -0.33 -4.12
C VAL A 257 16.80 -1.81 -4.38
N GLY A 258 17.72 -2.46 -5.10
CA GLY A 258 17.66 -3.89 -5.42
C GLY A 258 18.02 -4.19 -6.88
N TYR A 259 18.18 -5.48 -7.18
CA TYR A 259 18.40 -5.94 -8.56
C TYR A 259 17.16 -5.66 -9.42
N GLU A 260 17.31 -4.90 -10.49
CA GLU A 260 16.21 -4.51 -11.40
C GLU A 260 15.03 -3.81 -10.70
N ALA A 261 15.28 -3.11 -9.57
CA ALA A 261 14.25 -2.29 -8.94
C ALA A 261 13.90 -1.08 -9.82
N GLY A 262 12.61 -0.90 -10.16
CA GLY A 262 12.12 0.19 -11.02
C GLY A 262 12.73 0.17 -12.43
N PHE A 263 13.12 -1.00 -12.95
CA PHE A 263 13.80 -1.17 -14.22
C PHE A 263 13.03 -0.57 -15.41
N THR A 264 11.70 -0.70 -15.43
CA THR A 264 10.84 -0.31 -16.57
C THR A 264 10.33 1.13 -16.49
N ASN A 265 10.52 1.83 -15.37
CA ASN A 265 10.01 3.19 -15.19
C ASN A 265 10.71 4.17 -16.13
N ARG A 266 9.95 4.87 -16.99
CA ARG A 266 10.49 5.87 -17.94
C ARG A 266 10.09 7.30 -17.63
N GLU A 267 8.90 7.52 -17.11
CA GLU A 267 8.37 8.87 -16.87
C GLU A 267 7.83 9.05 -15.45
N GLY A 268 7.60 7.94 -14.74
CA GLY A 268 7.01 7.96 -13.42
C GLY A 268 7.89 8.65 -12.39
N GLU A 269 7.30 9.43 -11.50
CA GLU A 269 8.00 10.26 -10.52
C GLU A 269 7.55 9.99 -9.08
N ASP A 270 8.35 10.41 -8.11
CA ASP A 270 8.04 10.32 -6.68
C ASP A 270 7.81 8.87 -6.20
N ASN A 271 8.53 7.91 -6.78
CA ASN A 271 8.40 6.49 -6.44
C ASN A 271 9.46 6.02 -5.43
N VAL A 272 9.08 5.03 -4.62
CA VAL A 272 10.00 4.31 -3.73
C VAL A 272 9.84 2.81 -3.97
N GLY A 273 10.84 2.21 -4.62
CA GLY A 273 10.90 0.79 -4.93
C GLY A 273 12.03 0.08 -4.20
N MET A 274 11.77 -1.05 -3.56
CA MET A 274 12.83 -1.84 -2.92
C MET A 274 12.59 -3.34 -3.07
N GLY A 275 13.56 -4.08 -3.59
CA GLY A 275 13.49 -5.54 -3.76
C GLY A 275 14.00 -6.01 -5.12
N ALA A 276 14.29 -7.31 -5.23
CA ALA A 276 14.67 -7.89 -6.51
C ALA A 276 13.42 -8.04 -7.41
N TYR A 277 13.50 -7.55 -8.63
CA TYR A 277 12.39 -7.55 -9.59
C TYR A 277 11.15 -6.77 -9.09
N ALA A 278 11.34 -5.82 -8.17
CA ALA A 278 10.31 -4.89 -7.76
C ALA A 278 10.19 -3.84 -8.87
N ASP A 279 9.22 -3.99 -9.77
CA ASP A 279 9.15 -3.22 -11.01
C ASP A 279 7.72 -3.03 -11.49
N PHE A 280 7.55 -2.06 -12.37
CA PHE A 280 6.29 -1.69 -12.98
C PHE A 280 5.95 -2.57 -14.19
N ASP A 281 4.67 -2.67 -14.49
CA ASP A 281 4.16 -3.26 -15.73
C ASP A 281 4.02 -2.23 -16.88
N ASN A 282 4.42 -0.98 -16.61
CA ASN A 282 4.27 0.18 -17.48
C ASN A 282 5.39 1.19 -17.21
N THR A 283 5.46 2.23 -18.01
CA THR A 283 6.57 3.19 -18.01
C THR A 283 6.25 4.49 -17.29
N THR A 284 5.01 4.76 -16.85
CA THR A 284 4.56 6.10 -16.41
C THR A 284 3.99 6.17 -14.99
N ARG A 285 4.32 5.20 -14.12
CA ARG A 285 3.71 5.10 -12.78
C ARG A 285 4.34 6.05 -11.78
N SER A 286 3.55 6.85 -11.08
CA SER A 286 4.02 7.86 -10.13
C SER A 286 3.42 7.70 -8.74
N ARG A 287 4.12 8.23 -7.73
CA ARG A 287 3.68 8.28 -6.33
C ARG A 287 3.36 6.90 -5.76
N THR A 288 4.22 5.93 -6.07
CA THR A 288 4.08 4.54 -5.62
C THR A 288 5.13 4.19 -4.57
N ILE A 289 4.73 3.39 -3.58
CA ILE A 289 5.66 2.73 -2.65
C ILE A 289 5.49 1.23 -2.88
N PHE A 290 6.54 0.54 -3.30
CA PHE A 290 6.50 -0.90 -3.59
C PHE A 290 7.73 -1.61 -3.04
N ILE A 291 7.53 -2.44 -2.02
CA ILE A 291 8.63 -3.05 -1.26
C ILE A 291 8.47 -4.57 -1.22
N GLY A 292 9.49 -5.29 -1.66
CA GLY A 292 9.58 -6.74 -1.67
C GLY A 292 9.80 -7.28 -3.08
N SER A 293 10.09 -8.58 -3.19
CA SER A 293 10.47 -9.16 -4.48
C SER A 293 9.24 -9.40 -5.35
N GLN A 294 9.33 -9.03 -6.63
CA GLN A 294 8.22 -9.16 -7.59
C GLN A 294 6.95 -8.41 -7.14
N ALA A 295 7.13 -7.23 -6.54
CA ALA A 295 6.04 -6.30 -6.27
C ALA A 295 5.79 -5.43 -7.51
N THR A 296 4.58 -5.50 -8.07
CA THR A 296 4.22 -4.86 -9.34
C THR A 296 3.04 -3.91 -9.20
N PRO A 297 3.31 -2.60 -9.05
CA PRO A 297 2.26 -1.59 -9.12
C PRO A 297 1.87 -1.31 -10.58
N SER A 298 0.59 -1.49 -10.89
CA SER A 298 -0.07 -1.16 -12.16
C SER A 298 -0.91 0.13 -12.06
N THR A 299 -0.80 0.91 -10.98
CA THR A 299 -1.42 2.25 -10.91
C THR A 299 -0.60 3.23 -10.11
N ASN A 300 -1.00 4.50 -10.17
CA ASN A 300 -0.43 5.59 -9.37
C ASN A 300 -1.00 5.59 -7.95
N ASP A 301 -0.34 6.30 -7.04
CA ASP A 301 -0.88 6.58 -5.70
C ASP A 301 -1.14 5.32 -4.86
N VAL A 302 -0.25 4.32 -4.94
CA VAL A 302 -0.41 3.03 -4.25
C VAL A 302 0.70 2.75 -3.26
N ILE A 303 0.37 1.96 -2.22
CA ILE A 303 1.34 1.38 -1.30
C ILE A 303 1.23 -0.13 -1.39
N MET A 304 2.33 -0.81 -1.69
CA MET A 304 2.40 -2.26 -1.70
C MET A 304 3.64 -2.79 -1.00
N MET A 305 3.50 -3.83 -0.20
CA MET A 305 4.61 -4.45 0.51
C MET A 305 4.48 -5.98 0.57
N GLY A 306 5.43 -6.72 0.03
CA GLY A 306 5.61 -8.17 0.20
C GLY A 306 6.08 -8.89 -1.07
N TYR A 307 5.77 -10.18 -1.20
CA TYR A 307 6.26 -11.04 -2.27
C TYR A 307 5.17 -11.37 -3.28
N LEU A 308 5.46 -11.28 -4.59
CA LEU A 308 4.50 -11.58 -5.66
C LEU A 308 3.16 -10.85 -5.47
N THR A 309 3.22 -9.54 -5.30
CA THR A 309 2.02 -8.71 -5.14
C THR A 309 1.77 -7.92 -6.41
N TYR A 310 0.53 -7.88 -6.89
CA TYR A 310 0.10 -7.11 -8.04
C TYR A 310 -1.01 -6.15 -7.63
N ASN A 311 -0.88 -4.86 -7.98
CA ASN A 311 -1.85 -3.85 -7.57
C ASN A 311 -2.19 -2.90 -8.71
N ASP A 312 -3.39 -3.07 -9.28
CA ASP A 312 -3.99 -2.27 -10.34
C ASP A 312 -5.10 -1.32 -9.84
N GLY A 313 -5.34 -1.30 -8.52
CA GLY A 313 -6.31 -0.40 -7.91
C GLY A 313 -5.67 0.92 -7.48
N GLN A 314 -6.15 2.06 -7.97
CA GLN A 314 -5.62 3.37 -7.56
C GLN A 314 -5.98 3.68 -6.10
N TYR A 315 -5.12 4.42 -5.39
CA TYR A 315 -5.33 4.82 -3.99
C TYR A 315 -5.44 3.66 -2.99
N SER A 316 -4.90 2.50 -3.35
CA SER A 316 -5.01 1.28 -2.56
C SER A 316 -3.75 1.00 -1.73
N ILE A 317 -3.93 0.17 -0.71
CA ILE A 317 -2.87 -0.33 0.17
C ILE A 317 -2.92 -1.86 0.14
N MET A 318 -1.81 -2.48 -0.24
CA MET A 318 -1.64 -3.93 -0.19
C MET A 318 -0.44 -4.31 0.66
N VAL A 319 -0.61 -5.20 1.64
CA VAL A 319 0.52 -5.69 2.44
C VAL A 319 0.40 -7.19 2.63
N GLY A 320 1.37 -7.93 2.10
CA GLY A 320 1.55 -9.36 2.27
C GLY A 320 1.96 -10.04 0.97
N ASN A 321 1.61 -11.32 0.78
CA ASN A 321 2.20 -12.12 -0.30
C ASN A 321 1.15 -12.66 -1.25
N GLU A 322 1.56 -12.93 -2.50
CA GLU A 322 0.77 -13.63 -3.53
C GLU A 322 -0.61 -13.00 -3.78
N SER A 323 -0.74 -11.69 -3.59
CA SER A 323 -2.03 -10.99 -3.58
C SER A 323 -2.23 -10.15 -4.84
N ASP A 324 -3.45 -10.15 -5.37
CA ASP A 324 -3.91 -9.36 -6.53
C ASP A 324 -5.01 -8.39 -6.05
N ASN A 325 -4.87 -7.11 -6.41
CA ASN A 325 -5.90 -6.11 -6.20
C ASN A 325 -6.15 -5.34 -7.48
N ARG A 326 -7.40 -5.33 -7.91
CA ARG A 326 -7.87 -4.58 -9.07
C ARG A 326 -8.90 -3.50 -8.71
N GLY A 327 -9.34 -3.43 -7.45
CA GLY A 327 -10.29 -2.44 -6.95
C GLY A 327 -9.61 -1.17 -6.44
N ASN A 328 -10.21 -0.01 -6.70
CA ASN A 328 -9.72 1.28 -6.23
C ASN A 328 -10.06 1.51 -4.75
N TYR A 329 -9.22 2.28 -4.04
CA TYR A 329 -9.41 2.59 -2.62
C TYR A 329 -9.46 1.35 -1.71
N VAL A 330 -8.88 0.23 -2.15
CA VAL A 330 -8.88 -1.04 -1.41
C VAL A 330 -7.78 -1.05 -0.35
N VAL A 331 -8.06 -1.70 0.79
CA VAL A 331 -7.07 -2.09 1.78
C VAL A 331 -7.03 -3.62 1.87
N ALA A 332 -5.95 -4.24 1.39
CA ALA A 332 -5.74 -5.69 1.39
C ALA A 332 -4.53 -6.07 2.26
N LEU A 333 -4.72 -6.83 3.34
CA LEU A 333 -3.67 -7.15 4.31
C LEU A 333 -3.60 -8.65 4.61
N GLY A 334 -2.54 -9.32 4.15
CA GLY A 334 -2.25 -10.73 4.41
C GLY A 334 -1.88 -11.53 3.16
N HIS A 335 -2.29 -12.79 3.05
CA HIS A 335 -1.77 -13.71 2.04
C HIS A 335 -2.84 -14.09 1.01
N SER A 336 -2.48 -14.08 -0.28
CA SER A 336 -3.32 -14.55 -1.38
C SER A 336 -4.70 -13.89 -1.43
N HIS A 337 -4.75 -12.57 -1.33
CA HIS A 337 -5.98 -11.83 -1.62
C HIS A 337 -6.29 -11.90 -3.11
N ASP A 338 -7.58 -12.04 -3.42
CA ASP A 338 -8.12 -11.84 -4.76
C ASP A 338 -9.19 -10.77 -4.66
N VAL A 339 -8.88 -9.56 -5.12
CA VAL A 339 -9.79 -8.42 -5.09
C VAL A 339 -10.08 -7.99 -6.52
N GLU A 340 -11.31 -8.22 -6.96
CA GLU A 340 -11.73 -7.99 -8.33
C GLU A 340 -11.88 -6.51 -8.67
N ALA A 341 -11.92 -6.20 -9.97
CA ALA A 341 -11.98 -4.83 -10.47
C ALA A 341 -13.25 -4.06 -10.04
N ALA A 342 -14.31 -4.77 -9.66
CA ALA A 342 -15.56 -4.17 -9.18
C ALA A 342 -15.57 -3.93 -7.66
N ALA A 343 -14.51 -4.31 -6.93
CA ALA A 343 -14.45 -4.25 -5.48
C ALA A 343 -13.94 -2.92 -4.90
N ASP A 344 -14.32 -1.79 -5.50
CA ASP A 344 -13.93 -0.46 -5.03
C ASP A 344 -14.35 -0.21 -3.56
N TYR A 345 -13.55 0.58 -2.83
CA TYR A 345 -13.80 0.96 -1.43
C TYR A 345 -13.87 -0.22 -0.44
N SER A 346 -13.20 -1.33 -0.74
CA SER A 346 -13.29 -2.55 0.05
C SER A 346 -12.10 -2.77 0.98
N ILE A 347 -12.30 -3.59 2.00
CA ILE A 347 -11.27 -3.98 2.97
C ILE A 347 -11.20 -5.50 3.02
N GLY A 348 -10.03 -6.07 2.73
CA GLY A 348 -9.72 -7.49 2.90
C GLY A 348 -8.59 -7.66 3.91
N ILE A 349 -8.81 -8.42 4.98
CA ILE A 349 -7.78 -8.70 5.99
C ILE A 349 -7.79 -10.19 6.33
N GLY A 350 -6.70 -10.87 6.00
CA GLY A 350 -6.47 -12.26 6.36
C GLY A 350 -5.79 -13.07 5.26
N LYS A 351 -6.06 -14.36 5.24
CA LYS A 351 -5.56 -15.27 4.21
C LYS A 351 -6.70 -15.60 3.27
N ASP A 352 -6.46 -15.61 1.96
CA ASP A 352 -7.42 -16.06 0.94
C ASP A 352 -8.76 -15.30 1.06
N ALA A 353 -8.68 -13.96 1.19
CA ALA A 353 -9.88 -13.13 1.14
C ALA A 353 -10.20 -12.82 -0.33
N ASP A 354 -11.38 -13.25 -0.75
CA ASP A 354 -11.94 -13.14 -2.09
C ASP A 354 -13.09 -12.11 -2.06
N ILE A 355 -12.90 -10.99 -2.76
CA ILE A 355 -13.81 -9.84 -2.73
C ILE A 355 -14.15 -9.41 -4.16
N ASP A 356 -15.39 -9.65 -4.56
CA ASP A 356 -15.85 -9.39 -5.92
C ASP A 356 -16.45 -7.99 -6.14
N GLN A 357 -17.02 -7.39 -5.08
CA GLN A 357 -17.93 -6.24 -5.20
C GLN A 357 -17.63 -5.10 -4.22
N SER A 358 -18.09 -3.90 -4.57
CA SER A 358 -17.75 -2.66 -3.87
C SER A 358 -18.31 -2.57 -2.46
N TYR A 359 -17.68 -1.71 -1.64
CA TYR A 359 -18.07 -1.44 -0.25
C TYR A 359 -18.06 -2.68 0.64
N ALA A 360 -17.23 -3.67 0.32
CA ALA A 360 -17.13 -4.91 1.04
C ALA A 360 -16.13 -4.84 2.19
N VAL A 361 -16.40 -5.55 3.29
CA VAL A 361 -15.47 -5.69 4.42
C VAL A 361 -15.32 -7.16 4.78
N GLY A 362 -14.20 -7.76 4.39
CA GLY A 362 -13.82 -9.13 4.69
C GLY A 362 -12.69 -9.19 5.71
N ILE A 363 -12.93 -9.85 6.86
CA ILE A 363 -11.92 -10.01 7.92
C ILE A 363 -11.93 -11.46 8.41
N GLY A 364 -10.88 -12.22 8.10
CA GLY A 364 -10.77 -13.63 8.44
C GLY A 364 -9.94 -14.41 7.40
N SER A 365 -9.72 -15.71 7.63
CA SER A 365 -9.22 -16.58 6.57
C SER A 365 -10.36 -17.08 5.69
N ASP A 366 -10.13 -17.25 4.40
CA ASP A 366 -11.08 -17.87 3.46
C ASP A 366 -12.43 -17.13 3.44
N VAL A 367 -12.37 -15.79 3.41
CA VAL A 367 -13.58 -14.94 3.36
C VAL A 367 -14.00 -14.76 1.91
N VAL A 368 -15.28 -14.94 1.63
CA VAL A 368 -15.84 -14.78 0.28
C VAL A 368 -16.96 -13.74 0.30
N ILE A 369 -16.83 -12.67 -0.48
CA ILE A 369 -17.84 -11.61 -0.60
C ILE A 369 -18.16 -11.34 -2.07
N ASN A 370 -19.34 -11.75 -2.50
CA ASN A 370 -19.74 -11.69 -3.92
C ASN A 370 -20.68 -10.52 -4.25
N ASN A 371 -20.98 -9.66 -3.27
CA ASN A 371 -22.11 -8.74 -3.31
C ASN A 371 -21.79 -7.39 -2.69
N THR A 372 -22.53 -6.36 -3.12
CA THR A 372 -22.21 -4.96 -2.76
C THR A 372 -22.61 -4.65 -1.32
N GLY A 373 -21.77 -3.91 -0.60
CA GLY A 373 -22.06 -3.45 0.76
C GLY A 373 -22.09 -4.58 1.81
N ALA A 374 -21.49 -5.72 1.49
CA ALA A 374 -21.47 -6.89 2.34
C ALA A 374 -20.33 -6.85 3.37
N VAL A 375 -20.59 -7.41 4.55
CA VAL A 375 -19.60 -7.50 5.64
C VAL A 375 -19.48 -8.94 6.08
N ALA A 376 -18.26 -9.49 6.06
CA ALA A 376 -17.97 -10.84 6.45
C ALA A 376 -16.81 -10.88 7.46
N ILE A 377 -17.11 -11.27 8.69
CA ILE A 377 -16.14 -11.30 9.79
C ILE A 377 -16.10 -12.71 10.39
N GLY A 378 -14.96 -13.38 10.24
CA GLY A 378 -14.75 -14.74 10.70
C GLY A 378 -14.17 -15.63 9.60
N ALA A 379 -13.53 -16.73 10.00
CA ALA A 379 -12.95 -17.67 9.06
C ALA A 379 -14.03 -18.41 8.26
N THR A 380 -13.78 -18.63 6.97
CA THR A 380 -14.64 -19.40 6.07
C THR A 380 -16.06 -18.81 5.97
N THR A 381 -16.17 -17.49 6.02
CA THR A 381 -17.46 -16.79 5.89
C THR A 381 -17.80 -16.55 4.43
N SER A 382 -19.09 -16.53 4.10
CA SER A 382 -19.55 -16.29 2.74
C SER A 382 -20.78 -15.39 2.69
N VAL A 383 -20.69 -14.29 1.95
CA VAL A 383 -21.82 -13.39 1.69
C VAL A 383 -22.10 -13.35 0.20
N SER A 384 -23.29 -13.82 -0.17
CA SER A 384 -23.77 -13.93 -1.55
C SER A 384 -25.05 -13.11 -1.77
N ALA A 385 -25.22 -12.04 -0.98
CA ALA A 385 -26.34 -11.12 -1.12
C ALA A 385 -25.98 -9.68 -0.69
N ASP A 386 -26.64 -8.71 -1.30
CA ASP A 386 -26.33 -7.29 -1.10
C ASP A 386 -26.69 -6.81 0.31
N ASN A 387 -25.93 -5.84 0.81
CA ASN A 387 -26.14 -5.16 2.09
C ASN A 387 -26.27 -6.13 3.29
N SER A 388 -25.60 -7.28 3.21
CA SER A 388 -25.74 -8.35 4.20
C SER A 388 -24.50 -8.47 5.08
N VAL A 389 -24.71 -8.88 6.33
CA VAL A 389 -23.66 -8.92 7.36
C VAL A 389 -23.58 -10.31 7.98
N VAL A 390 -22.40 -10.94 7.93
CA VAL A 390 -22.13 -12.19 8.62
C VAL A 390 -21.00 -12.01 9.63
N ILE A 391 -21.21 -12.50 10.84
CA ILE A 391 -20.23 -12.45 11.94
C ILE A 391 -20.16 -13.81 12.61
N GLY A 392 -19.03 -14.51 12.46
CA GLY A 392 -18.76 -15.81 13.04
C GLY A 392 -18.13 -16.77 12.04
N LYS A 393 -17.31 -17.71 12.52
CA LYS A 393 -16.71 -18.75 11.67
C LYS A 393 -17.80 -19.54 10.95
N GLU A 394 -17.62 -19.78 9.65
CA GLU A 394 -18.57 -20.51 8.79
C GLU A 394 -19.98 -19.88 8.71
N ALA A 395 -20.13 -18.59 9.03
CA ALA A 395 -21.41 -17.89 8.89
C ALA A 395 -21.68 -17.52 7.42
N THR A 396 -22.96 -17.59 7.01
CA THR A 396 -23.38 -17.39 5.62
C THR A 396 -24.62 -16.51 5.50
N ALA A 397 -24.66 -15.67 4.47
CA ALA A 397 -25.86 -14.92 4.08
C ALA A 397 -26.09 -15.04 2.57
N THR A 398 -27.29 -15.50 2.18
CA THR A 398 -27.68 -15.72 0.77
C THR A 398 -28.89 -14.88 0.35
N ALA A 399 -29.40 -14.02 1.22
CA ALA A 399 -30.55 -13.15 0.93
C ALA A 399 -30.25 -11.70 1.30
N SER A 400 -30.80 -10.75 0.52
CA SER A 400 -30.44 -9.34 0.62
C SER A 400 -30.89 -8.70 1.94
N ASN A 401 -30.12 -7.70 2.39
CA ASN A 401 -30.41 -6.95 3.62
C ASN A 401 -30.61 -7.88 4.83
N SER A 402 -29.76 -8.89 4.96
CA SER A 402 -29.86 -9.89 6.01
C SER A 402 -28.63 -9.93 6.90
N ILE A 403 -28.80 -10.41 8.14
CA ILE A 403 -27.72 -10.42 9.13
C ILE A 403 -27.65 -11.81 9.78
N ALA A 404 -26.50 -12.47 9.75
CA ALA A 404 -26.24 -13.70 10.49
C ALA A 404 -25.13 -13.51 11.53
N ILE A 405 -25.40 -13.81 12.80
CA ILE A 405 -24.45 -13.64 13.90
C ILE A 405 -24.30 -14.96 14.67
N GLY A 406 -23.11 -15.57 14.61
CA GLY A 406 -22.75 -16.78 15.34
C GLY A 406 -21.93 -17.77 14.50
N TYR A 407 -21.32 -18.75 15.18
CA TYR A 407 -20.67 -19.89 14.51
C TYR A 407 -21.71 -20.67 13.68
N GLN A 408 -21.45 -20.83 12.38
CA GLN A 408 -22.36 -21.46 11.42
C GLN A 408 -23.74 -20.79 11.32
N ALA A 409 -23.88 -19.53 11.73
CA ALA A 409 -25.15 -18.80 11.55
C ALA A 409 -25.44 -18.65 10.05
N SER A 410 -26.65 -19.00 9.62
CA SER A 410 -27.05 -18.95 8.21
C SER A 410 -28.38 -18.23 8.06
N VAL A 411 -28.46 -17.31 7.10
CA VAL A 411 -29.67 -16.57 6.77
C VAL A 411 -29.91 -16.57 5.25
N SER A 412 -31.14 -16.96 4.88
CA SER A 412 -31.58 -17.17 3.49
C SER A 412 -32.91 -16.46 3.19
N THR A 413 -33.33 -15.55 4.08
CA THR A 413 -34.55 -14.74 3.91
C THR A 413 -34.21 -13.26 3.90
N GLU A 414 -34.76 -12.52 2.95
CA GLU A 414 -34.49 -11.08 2.84
C GLU A 414 -35.00 -10.31 4.06
N ASN A 415 -34.32 -9.22 4.42
CA ASN A 415 -34.75 -8.33 5.51
C ASN A 415 -34.86 -9.02 6.89
N THR A 416 -34.04 -10.04 7.15
CA THR A 416 -34.07 -10.80 8.41
C THR A 416 -32.75 -10.82 9.15
N VAL A 417 -32.82 -10.96 10.46
CA VAL A 417 -31.67 -11.12 11.35
C VAL A 417 -31.76 -12.50 12.01
N PHE A 418 -30.71 -13.30 11.85
CA PHE A 418 -30.55 -14.61 12.48
C PHE A 418 -29.41 -14.58 13.49
N VAL A 419 -29.72 -14.90 14.76
CA VAL A 419 -28.73 -14.90 15.85
C VAL A 419 -28.62 -16.32 16.42
N GLY A 420 -27.42 -16.91 16.29
CA GLY A 420 -27.11 -18.27 16.70
C GLY A 420 -27.14 -19.27 15.55
N ASN A 421 -27.33 -20.54 15.89
CA ASN A 421 -27.29 -21.71 14.99
C ASN A 421 -28.26 -22.80 15.48
N ALA A 422 -28.27 -23.97 14.83
CA ALA A 422 -29.18 -25.07 15.17
C ALA A 422 -29.04 -25.56 16.62
N THR A 423 -27.88 -25.39 17.26
CA THR A 423 -27.62 -25.84 18.64
C THR A 423 -27.77 -24.73 19.69
N THR A 424 -28.09 -23.50 19.29
CA THR A 424 -28.26 -22.37 20.23
C THR A 424 -29.41 -22.61 21.21
N THR A 425 -29.15 -22.53 22.52
CA THR A 425 -30.11 -22.84 23.58
C THR A 425 -30.75 -21.60 24.22
N SER A 426 -30.04 -20.47 24.21
CA SER A 426 -30.53 -19.20 24.75
C SER A 426 -29.93 -18.01 24.00
N VAL A 427 -30.74 -17.00 23.75
CA VAL A 427 -30.31 -15.65 23.33
C VAL A 427 -30.60 -14.70 24.49
N GLY A 428 -29.57 -14.09 25.07
CA GLY A 428 -29.66 -13.35 26.32
C GLY A 428 -29.69 -11.83 26.17
N GLY A 429 -30.24 -11.15 27.18
CA GLY A 429 -30.26 -9.70 27.35
C GLY A 429 -30.89 -9.33 28.70
N THR A 430 -30.53 -8.19 29.28
CA THR A 430 -31.13 -7.70 30.53
C THR A 430 -32.48 -7.01 30.31
N VAL A 431 -32.80 -6.66 29.06
CA VAL A 431 -34.05 -6.03 28.62
C VAL A 431 -34.58 -6.75 27.38
N ASN A 432 -35.88 -6.65 27.14
CA ASN A 432 -36.53 -7.21 25.95
C ASN A 432 -36.20 -6.40 24.69
N TRP A 433 -36.47 -6.99 23.52
CA TRP A 433 -36.44 -6.29 22.24
C TRP A 433 -37.61 -5.30 22.14
N THR A 434 -37.31 -4.06 21.80
CA THR A 434 -38.32 -3.01 21.61
C THR A 434 -38.83 -3.02 20.17
N ALA A 435 -40.14 -3.21 19.99
CA ALA A 435 -40.80 -3.00 18.70
C ALA A 435 -41.35 -1.56 18.62
N THR A 436 -41.02 -0.84 17.55
CA THR A 436 -41.55 0.51 17.32
C THR A 436 -43.06 0.45 17.06
N SER A 437 -43.86 1.21 17.81
CA SER A 437 -45.32 1.19 17.73
C SER A 437 -45.93 2.60 17.88
N ASP A 438 -45.28 3.62 17.29
CA ASP A 438 -45.74 5.01 17.36
C ASP A 438 -47.02 5.21 16.53
N GLY A 439 -48.08 5.72 17.17
CA GLY A 439 -49.37 5.96 16.52
C GLY A 439 -49.31 6.97 15.36
N ARG A 440 -48.32 7.87 15.33
CA ARG A 440 -48.13 8.83 14.24
C ARG A 440 -47.69 8.17 12.93
N MET A 441 -47.10 6.97 13.01
CA MET A 441 -46.61 6.21 11.87
C MET A 441 -47.57 5.09 11.45
N LYS A 442 -48.79 5.04 12.00
CA LYS A 442 -49.82 4.05 11.66
C LYS A 442 -50.96 4.68 10.86
N GLN A 443 -51.52 3.92 9.94
CA GLN A 443 -52.69 4.29 9.13
C GLN A 443 -53.70 3.15 9.15
N ASN A 444 -54.96 3.42 8.79
CA ASN A 444 -56.04 2.41 8.71
C ASN A 444 -56.24 1.60 10.01
N ILE A 445 -56.23 2.29 11.16
CA ILE A 445 -56.41 1.66 12.47
C ILE A 445 -57.89 1.21 12.62
N ALA A 446 -58.10 -0.09 12.84
CA ALA A 446 -59.41 -0.72 13.04
C ALA A 446 -59.40 -1.67 14.26
N GLU A 447 -60.58 -2.02 14.79
CA GLU A 447 -60.77 -2.88 15.98
C GLU A 447 -61.29 -4.29 15.62
N ASP A 448 -60.75 -4.88 14.56
CA ASP A 448 -61.22 -6.12 13.92
C ASP A 448 -60.37 -7.36 14.26
N VAL A 449 -59.61 -7.34 15.36
CA VAL A 449 -58.82 -8.49 15.80
C VAL A 449 -59.73 -9.62 16.29
N PRO A 450 -59.59 -10.86 15.77
CA PRO A 450 -60.30 -12.03 16.31
C PRO A 450 -59.71 -12.45 17.65
N GLY A 451 -60.53 -12.51 18.70
CA GLY A 451 -60.11 -12.94 20.04
C GLY A 451 -60.34 -14.42 20.30
N LEU A 452 -61.42 -14.72 20.99
CA LEU A 452 -61.76 -16.02 21.57
C LEU A 452 -61.94 -17.09 20.48
N THR A 453 -62.47 -16.72 19.32
CA THR A 453 -62.62 -17.62 18.16
C THR A 453 -61.28 -18.11 17.63
N PHE A 454 -60.29 -17.22 17.51
CA PHE A 454 -58.95 -17.58 17.06
C PHE A 454 -58.23 -18.43 18.12
N VAL A 455 -58.20 -17.97 19.38
CA VAL A 455 -57.50 -18.66 20.46
C VAL A 455 -58.04 -20.08 20.69
N ASN A 456 -59.36 -20.29 20.61
CA ASN A 456 -59.97 -21.61 20.80
C ASN A 456 -59.66 -22.59 19.64
N THR A 457 -59.22 -22.09 18.49
CA THR A 457 -58.83 -22.92 17.34
C THR A 457 -57.38 -23.39 17.46
N LEU A 458 -56.56 -22.72 18.27
CA LEU A 458 -55.14 -23.05 18.42
C LEU A 458 -54.93 -24.30 19.28
N ARG A 459 -53.96 -25.13 18.89
CA ARG A 459 -53.60 -26.37 19.60
C ARG A 459 -52.22 -26.28 20.26
N PRO A 460 -52.14 -26.10 21.59
CA PRO A 460 -50.87 -26.16 22.31
C PRO A 460 -50.28 -27.57 22.28
N VAL A 461 -48.97 -27.68 22.06
CA VAL A 461 -48.25 -28.96 21.99
C VAL A 461 -46.94 -28.91 22.76
N THR A 462 -46.40 -30.09 23.09
CA THR A 462 -45.00 -30.24 23.53
C THR A 462 -44.21 -31.04 22.51
N TYR A 463 -42.97 -30.68 22.26
CA TYR A 463 -42.15 -31.29 21.21
C TYR A 463 -40.66 -31.25 21.57
N ASN A 464 -39.88 -32.03 20.82
CA ASN A 464 -38.43 -32.01 20.79
C ASN A 464 -38.00 -31.49 19.41
N TYR A 465 -36.90 -30.75 19.31
CA TYR A 465 -36.39 -30.36 18.00
C TYR A 465 -35.68 -31.53 17.32
N ASP A 466 -36.02 -31.74 16.05
CA ASP A 466 -35.15 -32.50 15.14
C ASP A 466 -34.00 -31.60 14.69
N VAL A 467 -32.98 -31.49 15.56
CA VAL A 467 -31.79 -30.66 15.34
C VAL A 467 -31.01 -31.12 14.11
N TYR A 468 -31.11 -32.40 13.73
CA TYR A 468 -30.47 -32.95 12.53
C TYR A 468 -31.09 -32.36 11.27
N SER A 469 -32.42 -32.39 11.16
CA SER A 469 -33.14 -31.77 10.05
C SER A 469 -32.95 -30.25 10.02
N MET A 470 -32.83 -29.60 11.19
CA MET A 470 -32.52 -28.16 11.26
C MET A 470 -31.12 -27.83 10.74
N LYS A 471 -30.10 -28.59 11.17
CA LYS A 471 -28.73 -28.43 10.66
C LYS A 471 -28.69 -28.60 9.14
N ALA A 472 -29.34 -29.63 8.61
CA ALA A 472 -29.41 -29.88 7.18
C ALA A 472 -30.05 -28.70 6.41
N LYS A 473 -31.14 -28.11 6.94
CA LYS A 473 -31.77 -26.92 6.33
C LYS A 473 -30.90 -25.67 6.39
N LEU A 474 -30.12 -25.50 7.47
CA LEU A 474 -29.21 -24.37 7.63
C LEU A 474 -27.86 -24.57 6.93
N GLY A 475 -27.68 -25.67 6.19
CA GLY A 475 -26.40 -26.02 5.54
C GLY A 475 -25.28 -26.39 6.52
N GLN A 476 -25.61 -26.70 7.77
CA GLN A 476 -24.66 -27.01 8.83
C GLN A 476 -24.30 -28.49 8.82
N SER A 477 -23.05 -28.82 9.11
CA SER A 477 -22.56 -30.21 9.18
C SER A 477 -21.87 -30.51 10.52
N GLY A 478 -21.86 -31.79 10.93
CA GLY A 478 -21.17 -32.27 12.13
C GLY A 478 -22.09 -32.73 13.26
N MET A 479 -21.70 -33.84 13.91
CA MET A 479 -22.29 -34.34 15.15
C MET A 479 -21.44 -33.88 16.33
N ASP A 480 -22.05 -33.12 17.23
CA ASP A 480 -21.44 -32.67 18.48
C ASP A 480 -22.36 -33.05 19.66
N GLU A 481 -21.79 -33.03 20.86
CA GLU A 481 -22.51 -33.30 22.11
C GLU A 481 -23.70 -32.35 22.30
N ALA A 482 -23.55 -31.07 21.90
CA ALA A 482 -24.61 -30.07 21.96
C ALA A 482 -25.84 -30.41 21.11
N THR A 483 -25.66 -31.10 19.98
CA THR A 483 -26.76 -31.57 19.13
C THR A 483 -27.59 -32.63 19.85
N ALA A 484 -26.92 -33.59 20.49
CA ALA A 484 -27.57 -34.64 21.25
C ALA A 484 -28.36 -34.06 22.43
N GLU A 485 -27.73 -33.18 23.22
CA GLU A 485 -28.37 -32.50 24.35
C GLU A 485 -29.61 -31.72 23.92
N LYS A 486 -29.51 -30.95 22.82
CA LYS A 486 -30.64 -30.14 22.35
C LYS A 486 -31.80 -30.97 21.81
N SER A 487 -31.53 -32.11 21.17
CA SER A 487 -32.59 -33.02 20.72
C SER A 487 -33.36 -33.66 21.88
N GLU A 488 -32.76 -33.79 23.06
CA GLU A 488 -33.44 -34.36 24.24
C GLU A 488 -34.27 -33.31 25.02
N MET A 489 -34.01 -32.01 24.80
CA MET A 489 -34.77 -30.95 25.45
C MET A 489 -36.23 -30.90 24.98
N ARG A 490 -37.15 -30.91 25.94
CA ARG A 490 -38.59 -30.81 25.69
C ARG A 490 -39.05 -29.35 25.75
N TYR A 491 -39.71 -28.91 24.69
CA TYR A 491 -40.26 -27.57 24.53
C TYR A 491 -41.80 -27.62 24.54
N THR A 492 -42.41 -26.47 24.77
CA THR A 492 -43.86 -26.25 24.70
C THR A 492 -44.12 -25.10 23.75
N GLY A 493 -45.14 -25.22 22.90
CA GLY A 493 -45.47 -24.17 21.94
C GLY A 493 -46.58 -24.55 20.97
N PHE A 494 -46.58 -23.90 19.80
CA PHE A 494 -47.48 -24.17 18.67
C PHE A 494 -46.70 -24.61 17.43
N ILE A 495 -47.39 -25.28 16.50
CA ILE A 495 -46.86 -25.63 15.17
C ILE A 495 -47.24 -24.50 14.20
N ALA A 496 -46.25 -23.89 13.55
CA ALA A 496 -46.46 -22.67 12.74
C ALA A 496 -47.49 -22.86 11.62
N GLN A 497 -47.47 -24.01 10.96
CA GLN A 497 -48.39 -24.37 9.90
C GLN A 497 -49.84 -24.51 10.41
N GLU A 498 -50.03 -25.07 11.61
CA GLU A 498 -51.36 -25.18 12.24
C GLU A 498 -51.91 -23.81 12.62
N VAL A 499 -51.06 -22.90 13.12
CA VAL A 499 -51.45 -21.51 13.41
C VAL A 499 -51.85 -20.79 12.14
N LYS A 500 -51.08 -20.92 11.05
CA LYS A 500 -51.43 -20.30 9.77
C LYS A 500 -52.76 -20.80 9.23
N ALA A 501 -52.98 -22.12 9.27
CA ALA A 501 -54.25 -22.72 8.86
C ALA A 501 -55.44 -22.22 9.70
N ALA A 502 -55.26 -22.06 11.01
CA ALA A 502 -56.28 -21.50 11.89
C ALA A 502 -56.61 -20.03 11.58
N ALA A 503 -55.58 -19.22 11.29
CA ALA A 503 -55.75 -17.82 10.91
C ALA A 503 -56.48 -17.70 9.55
N ASP A 504 -56.09 -18.51 8.57
CA ASP A 504 -56.69 -18.53 7.23
C ASP A 504 -58.16 -18.97 7.25
N ALA A 505 -58.52 -19.94 8.09
CA ALA A 505 -59.90 -20.38 8.26
C ALA A 505 -60.83 -19.27 8.77
N LEU A 506 -60.27 -18.26 9.45
CA LEU A 506 -60.99 -17.10 9.97
C LEU A 506 -60.86 -15.87 9.08
N GLY A 507 -60.14 -15.95 7.96
CA GLY A 507 -59.82 -14.80 7.12
C GLY A 507 -58.93 -13.77 7.83
N TYR A 508 -58.14 -14.21 8.81
CA TYR A 508 -57.27 -13.36 9.62
C TYR A 508 -55.83 -13.42 9.10
N ASP A 509 -55.33 -12.31 8.57
CA ASP A 509 -53.93 -12.18 8.16
C ASP A 509 -53.04 -11.91 9.39
N PHE A 510 -52.58 -13.00 10.03
CA PHE A 510 -51.86 -12.93 11.29
C PHE A 510 -50.34 -12.76 11.08
N SER A 511 -49.82 -11.59 11.46
CA SER A 511 -48.39 -11.22 11.41
C SER A 511 -47.47 -12.12 12.26
N GLY A 512 -48.02 -12.91 13.18
CA GLY A 512 -47.26 -13.75 14.10
C GLY A 512 -46.69 -15.02 13.48
N VAL A 513 -47.09 -15.40 12.26
CA VAL A 513 -46.51 -16.54 11.56
C VAL A 513 -45.58 -16.06 10.45
N GLN A 514 -44.31 -16.46 10.52
CA GLN A 514 -43.37 -16.29 9.44
C GLN A 514 -43.46 -17.48 8.50
N VAL A 515 -43.87 -17.21 7.26
CA VAL A 515 -43.89 -18.17 6.17
C VAL A 515 -42.60 -17.99 5.35
N PRO A 516 -41.81 -19.04 5.14
CA PRO A 516 -40.63 -18.95 4.27
C PRO A 516 -41.05 -18.85 2.80
N GLU A 517 -40.30 -18.09 2.00
CA GLU A 517 -40.53 -18.00 0.54
C GLU A 517 -40.20 -19.32 -0.18
N ASP A 518 -39.12 -19.99 0.26
CA ASP A 518 -38.75 -21.34 -0.16
C ASP A 518 -38.63 -22.24 1.08
N GLU A 519 -39.54 -23.20 1.20
CA GLU A 519 -39.58 -24.16 2.31
C GLU A 519 -38.35 -25.09 2.34
N ASN A 520 -37.63 -25.23 1.23
CA ASN A 520 -36.41 -26.04 1.18
C ASN A 520 -35.25 -25.32 1.87
N GLN A 521 -35.19 -23.99 1.76
CA GLN A 521 -34.08 -23.18 2.24
C GLN A 521 -34.32 -22.59 3.63
N SER A 522 -35.57 -22.26 3.97
CA SER A 522 -35.88 -21.52 5.19
C SER A 522 -36.94 -22.24 6.04
N MET A 523 -36.90 -21.99 7.36
CA MET A 523 -37.84 -22.59 8.31
C MET A 523 -39.04 -21.68 8.57
N TRP A 524 -40.19 -22.29 8.84
CA TRP A 524 -41.35 -21.57 9.37
C TRP A 524 -41.07 -21.06 10.79
N GLY A 525 -41.57 -19.87 11.11
CA GLY A 525 -41.34 -19.21 12.40
C GLY A 525 -42.63 -18.77 13.09
N ILE A 526 -42.58 -18.66 14.42
CA ILE A 526 -43.65 -18.10 15.24
C ILE A 526 -43.11 -16.93 16.06
N ARG A 527 -43.80 -15.79 16.01
CA ARG A 527 -43.54 -14.60 16.84
C ARG A 527 -44.51 -14.59 18.01
N TYR A 528 -44.13 -15.23 19.12
CA TYR A 528 -45.01 -15.38 20.29
C TYR A 528 -45.55 -14.05 20.85
N ALA A 529 -44.80 -12.95 20.72
CA ALA A 529 -45.23 -11.63 21.17
C ALA A 529 -46.51 -11.13 20.44
N GLU A 530 -46.72 -11.55 19.19
CA GLU A 530 -47.89 -11.13 18.39
C GLU A 530 -49.20 -11.74 18.90
N PHE A 531 -49.15 -12.85 19.65
CA PHE A 531 -50.34 -13.47 20.24
C PHE A 531 -50.91 -12.66 21.42
N VAL A 532 -50.14 -11.75 22.00
CA VAL A 532 -50.61 -10.93 23.13
C VAL A 532 -51.87 -10.16 22.76
N VAL A 533 -51.96 -9.63 21.52
CA VAL A 533 -53.11 -8.82 21.10
C VAL A 533 -54.40 -9.67 20.94
N PRO A 534 -54.41 -10.79 20.20
CA PRO A 534 -55.56 -11.71 20.20
C PRO A 534 -55.93 -12.26 21.58
N LEU A 535 -54.94 -12.54 22.45
CA LEU A 535 -55.20 -13.00 23.82
C LEU A 535 -55.92 -11.92 24.64
N VAL A 536 -55.50 -10.65 24.54
CA VAL A 536 -56.19 -9.53 25.19
C VAL A 536 -57.64 -9.45 24.69
N LYS A 537 -57.86 -9.55 23.38
CA LYS A 537 -59.22 -9.53 22.81
C LYS A 537 -60.06 -10.72 23.27
N ALA A 538 -59.49 -11.93 23.31
CA ALA A 538 -60.17 -13.13 23.79
C ALA A 538 -60.60 -12.98 25.26
N ILE A 539 -59.75 -12.39 26.10
CA ILE A 539 -60.07 -12.11 27.51
C ILE A 539 -61.19 -11.07 27.61
N GLN A 540 -61.19 -10.02 26.78
CA GLN A 540 -62.27 -9.03 26.73
C GLN A 540 -63.61 -9.67 26.33
N GLU A 541 -63.61 -10.50 25.29
CA GLU A 541 -64.79 -11.24 24.82
C GLU A 541 -65.31 -12.21 25.87
N LEU A 542 -64.42 -13.00 26.48
CA LEU A 542 -64.76 -13.94 27.56
C LEU A 542 -65.31 -13.20 28.79
N SER A 543 -64.74 -12.04 29.13
CA SER A 543 -65.25 -11.21 30.23
C SER A 543 -66.66 -10.69 29.93
N ALA A 544 -66.97 -10.34 28.69
CA ALA A 544 -68.30 -9.92 28.28
C ALA A 544 -69.30 -11.09 28.33
N GLU A 545 -68.92 -12.28 27.87
CA GLU A 545 -69.76 -13.47 27.93
C GLU A 545 -70.06 -13.89 29.38
N ASN A 546 -69.05 -13.87 30.26
CA ASN A 546 -69.22 -14.14 31.69
C ASN A 546 -70.16 -13.13 32.35
N GLN A 547 -70.11 -11.85 31.96
CA GLN A 547 -71.04 -10.85 32.48
C GLN A 547 -72.48 -11.17 32.04
N LEU A 548 -72.69 -11.50 30.77
CA LEU A 548 -74.01 -11.90 30.26
C LEU A 548 -74.55 -13.15 30.98
N GLN A 549 -73.69 -14.15 31.23
CA GLN A 549 -74.07 -15.33 32.02
C GLN A 549 -74.44 -14.96 33.46
N THR A 550 -73.70 -14.05 34.09
CA THR A 550 -73.98 -13.57 35.44
C THR A 550 -75.33 -12.85 35.51
N ASP A 551 -75.61 -11.95 34.55
CA ASP A 551 -76.87 -11.23 34.45
C ASP A 551 -78.05 -12.18 34.20
N TYR A 552 -77.85 -13.21 33.35
CA TYR A 552 -78.85 -14.23 33.10
C TYR A 552 -79.17 -15.06 34.36
N ILE A 553 -78.15 -15.45 35.12
CA ILE A 553 -78.33 -16.17 36.39
C ILE A 553 -79.08 -15.28 37.40
N ALA A 554 -78.78 -13.98 37.46
CA ALA A 554 -79.50 -13.04 38.31
C ALA A 554 -80.99 -12.95 37.94
N GLN A 555 -81.31 -12.83 36.64
CA GLN A 555 -82.70 -12.84 36.16
C GLN A 555 -83.42 -14.16 36.47
N GLN A 556 -82.75 -15.31 36.32
CA GLN A 556 -83.33 -16.60 36.71
C GLN A 556 -83.60 -16.67 38.22
N GLY A 557 -82.70 -16.12 39.05
CA GLY A 557 -82.91 -16.01 40.50
C GLY A 557 -84.16 -15.18 40.85
N GLU A 558 -84.35 -14.04 40.18
CA GLU A 558 -85.56 -13.23 40.35
C GLU A 558 -86.83 -13.97 39.93
N LEU A 559 -86.81 -14.68 38.80
CA LEU A 559 -87.95 -15.47 38.33
C LEU A 559 -88.27 -16.64 39.27
N LEU A 560 -87.24 -17.31 39.81
CA LEU A 560 -87.41 -18.38 40.79
C LEU A 560 -88.09 -17.87 42.06
N ASN A 561 -87.65 -16.72 42.57
CA ASN A 561 -88.27 -16.06 43.73
C ASN A 561 -89.75 -15.71 43.46
N GLN A 562 -90.10 -15.30 42.25
CA GLN A 562 -91.49 -15.04 41.86
C GLN A 562 -92.34 -16.32 41.83
N TYR A 563 -91.80 -17.43 41.32
CA TYR A 563 -92.48 -18.73 41.34
C TYR A 563 -92.67 -19.25 42.76
N GLU A 564 -91.66 -19.13 43.62
CA GLU A 564 -91.73 -19.52 45.02
C GLU A 564 -92.80 -18.71 45.78
N ALA A 565 -92.87 -17.39 45.55
CA ALA A 565 -93.94 -16.54 46.08
C ALA A 565 -95.33 -16.86 45.52
N SER A 566 -95.42 -17.41 44.30
CA SER A 566 -96.69 -17.87 43.72
C SER A 566 -97.14 -19.20 44.33
N LEU A 567 -96.21 -20.13 44.53
CA LEU A 567 -96.44 -21.40 45.23
C LEU A 567 -96.89 -21.18 46.66
N GLN A 568 -96.22 -20.30 47.42
CA GLN A 568 -96.65 -19.93 48.77
C GLN A 568 -98.06 -19.32 48.79
N ARG A 569 -98.42 -18.50 47.78
CA ARG A 569 -99.79 -17.97 47.65
C ARG A 569 -100.81 -19.05 47.30
N MET A 570 -100.44 -20.05 46.49
CA MET A 570 -101.27 -21.23 46.23
C MET A 570 -101.43 -22.10 47.48
N GLU A 571 -100.36 -22.33 48.24
CA GLU A 571 -100.37 -23.09 49.48
C GLU A 571 -101.22 -22.39 50.56
N GLN A 572 -101.11 -21.07 50.69
CA GLN A 572 -102.01 -20.27 51.52
C GLN A 572 -103.48 -20.37 51.07
N ARG A 573 -103.74 -20.39 49.75
CA ARG A 573 -105.09 -20.60 49.21
C ARG A 573 -105.62 -22.01 49.47
N ILE A 574 -104.79 -23.04 49.36
CA ILE A 574 -105.15 -24.42 49.71
C ILE A 574 -105.48 -24.50 51.20
N ASN A 575 -104.62 -23.96 52.07
CA ASN A 575 -104.88 -23.91 53.52
C ASN A 575 -106.16 -23.14 53.86
N MET A 576 -106.48 -22.06 53.12
CA MET A 576 -107.75 -21.33 53.28
C MET A 576 -108.97 -22.12 52.78
N LEU A 577 -108.82 -22.92 51.71
CA LEU A 577 -109.87 -23.79 51.19
C LEU A 577 -110.11 -25.01 52.11
N GLU A 578 -109.06 -25.59 52.66
CA GLU A 578 -109.14 -26.64 53.70
C GLU A 578 -109.79 -26.11 54.99
N ALA A 579 -109.56 -24.84 55.34
CA ALA A 579 -110.25 -24.19 56.46
C ALA A 579 -111.73 -23.87 56.18
N GLN A 580 -112.16 -23.80 54.91
CA GLN A 580 -113.56 -23.63 54.51
C GLN A 580 -114.32 -24.97 54.38
N ALA A 581 -113.60 -26.10 54.30
CA ALA A 581 -114.15 -27.45 54.39
C ALA A 581 -114.21 -27.90 55.86
N GLY A 582 -115.26 -27.52 56.59
CA GLY A 582 -115.49 -27.99 57.96
C GLY A 582 -115.66 -29.52 58.06
N PRO A 583 -115.36 -30.15 59.22
CA PRO A 583 -115.51 -31.59 59.39
C PRO A 583 -116.99 -32.01 59.41
N GLN A 584 -117.42 -32.79 58.41
CA GLN A 584 -118.61 -33.62 58.56
C GLN A 584 -118.28 -34.83 59.44
N ASN A 585 -119.02 -34.91 60.53
CA ASN A 585 -119.03 -35.94 61.55
C ASN A 585 -119.70 -37.20 60.99
N ASP A 586 -119.12 -38.38 61.16
CA ASP A 586 -119.91 -39.61 61.21
C ASP A 586 -119.41 -40.53 62.33
N ALA A 587 -120.38 -40.87 63.16
CA ALA A 587 -120.22 -41.56 64.42
C ALA A 587 -120.10 -43.08 64.24
N ALA A 588 -119.21 -43.65 65.06
CA ALA A 588 -119.37 -44.88 65.83
C ALA A 588 -119.63 -46.21 65.10
N THR A 589 -118.70 -47.15 65.27
CA THR A 589 -119.07 -48.53 65.65
C THR A 589 -118.00 -49.17 66.52
N THR A 590 -118.47 -49.76 67.61
CA THR A 590 -117.79 -50.44 68.74
C THR A 590 -117.06 -51.73 68.34
N VAL A 591 -116.01 -52.13 69.10
CA VAL A 591 -115.93 -53.39 69.90
C VAL A 591 -114.55 -53.54 70.58
N SER A 592 -114.61 -53.82 71.89
CA SER A 592 -113.67 -54.41 72.87
C SER A 592 -112.17 -54.64 72.55
N ALA A 593 -111.29 -54.30 73.50
CA ALA A 593 -110.73 -55.26 74.48
C ALA A 593 -109.84 -54.57 75.52
N SER A 594 -109.89 -55.12 76.73
CA SER A 594 -109.27 -54.71 78.00
C SER A 594 -107.84 -55.23 78.23
N LYS A 595 -107.20 -54.66 79.27
CA LYS A 595 -106.00 -55.04 80.05
C LYS A 595 -104.71 -54.36 79.57
N GLU A 596 -103.89 -53.73 80.41
CA GLU A 596 -103.80 -53.62 81.89
C GLU A 596 -103.11 -52.29 82.24
#